data_AF-Q3TVF2-F1
#
_entry.id   AF-Q3TVF2-F1
#
_cell.length_a   1.000
_cell.length_b   1.000
_cell.length_c   1.000
_cell.angle_alpha   90.00
_cell.angle_beta   90.00
_cell.angle_gamma   90.00
#
_symmetry.space_group_name_H-M   'P 1'
#
loop_
_entity.id
_entity.type
_entity.pdbx_description
1 polymer ?
#
loop_
_entity_poly.entity_id
_entity_poly.type
_entity_poly.pdbx_seq_one_letter_code
_entity_poly.pdbx_strand_id
1 'polypeptide(L)'
;FDVQLRPVTFFNGYSDLMSKMLSASGDPVSVVKGLILLIDHSQDIQLQSGLKANMEIQGGLAIDISGSMEFSLWYRESKTRVKNRVAVVITSDVTVDASFVKAGVESRAETEAGLEFISTVQFSQYPFLVCMQMDKAEAPLRQFETKYERLSTGRGYVSRRRKESLVAGCELPLHQENSEMCNVVFPPQPESDNSGGWF
;
A
#
# COMPACT_ATOMS: atom_id res chain seq x y z
N PHE A 1 -13.17 3.10 -9.41
CA PHE A 1 -12.64 4.38 -8.91
C PHE A 1 -12.40 5.30 -10.09
N ASP A 2 -13.44 6.00 -10.53
CA ASP A 2 -13.36 6.96 -11.64
C ASP A 2 -13.84 8.33 -11.13
N VAL A 3 -13.12 8.87 -10.16
CA VAL A 3 -13.40 10.19 -9.58
C VAL A 3 -12.18 11.07 -9.85
N GLN A 4 -12.38 12.14 -10.61
CA GLN A 4 -11.33 13.12 -10.82
C GLN A 4 -11.24 14.03 -9.60
N LEU A 5 -10.14 13.91 -8.86
CA LEU A 5 -9.86 14.78 -7.72
C LEU A 5 -9.51 16.19 -8.21
N ARG A 6 -9.85 17.20 -7.38
CA ARG A 6 -9.45 18.59 -7.66
C ARG A 6 -7.91 18.67 -7.69
N PRO A 7 -7.31 19.27 -8.73
CA PRO A 7 -5.86 19.45 -8.79
C PRO A 7 -5.37 20.29 -7.60
N VAL A 8 -4.27 19.84 -7.00
CA VAL A 8 -3.60 20.54 -5.90
C VAL A 8 -2.40 21.30 -6.46
N THR A 9 -2.33 22.60 -6.20
CA THR A 9 -1.20 23.44 -6.60
C THR A 9 -0.13 23.44 -5.52
N PHE A 10 1.06 22.91 -5.82
CA PHE A 10 2.17 22.88 -4.87
C PHE A 10 2.76 24.26 -4.59
N PHE A 11 2.84 25.12 -5.60
CA PHE A 11 3.28 26.51 -5.45
C PHE A 11 2.61 27.40 -6.51
N ASN A 12 2.51 28.69 -6.23
CA ASN A 12 2.03 29.69 -7.19
C ASN A 12 3.01 30.88 -7.25
N GLY A 13 3.76 30.98 -8.35
CA GLY A 13 4.79 32.00 -8.53
C GLY A 13 6.15 31.63 -7.89
N TYR A 14 7.19 32.37 -8.26
CA TYR A 14 8.58 32.09 -7.86
C TYR A 14 8.85 32.34 -6.37
N SER A 15 8.20 33.35 -5.77
CA SER A 15 8.35 33.67 -4.34
C SER A 15 7.81 32.55 -3.44
N ASP A 16 6.65 32.00 -3.78
CA ASP A 16 6.04 30.88 -3.06
C ASP A 16 6.90 29.61 -3.21
N LEU A 17 7.37 29.33 -4.43
CA LEU A 17 8.31 28.23 -4.68
C LEU A 17 9.57 28.35 -3.82
N MET A 18 10.24 29.51 -3.84
CA MET A 18 11.47 29.73 -3.06
C MET A 18 11.23 29.64 -1.56
N SER A 19 10.10 30.17 -1.06
CA SER A 19 9.75 30.03 0.36
C SER A 19 9.57 28.57 0.76
N LYS A 20 8.88 27.77 -0.06
CA LYS A 20 8.65 26.34 0.18
C LYS A 20 9.93 25.53 0.10
N MET A 21 10.77 25.79 -0.90
CA MET A 21 12.07 25.14 -1.06
C MET A 21 13.00 25.39 0.13
N LEU A 22 13.06 26.64 0.62
CA LEU A 22 13.89 26.98 1.78
C LEU A 22 13.33 26.42 3.10
N SER A 23 12.01 26.22 3.16
CA SER A 23 11.34 25.59 4.31
C SER A 23 11.26 24.06 4.24
N ALA A 24 11.56 23.47 3.08
CA ALA A 24 11.45 22.03 2.87
C ALA A 24 12.59 21.35 3.63
N SER A 25 12.26 20.79 4.79
CA SER A 25 13.10 19.77 5.40
C SER A 25 12.96 18.48 4.58
N GLY A 26 14.01 17.68 4.49
CA GLY A 26 13.97 16.35 3.82
C GLY A 26 13.02 15.34 4.50
N ASP A 27 12.20 15.80 5.44
CA ASP A 27 11.26 14.99 6.21
C ASP A 27 10.03 14.62 5.37
N PRO A 28 9.42 13.44 5.63
CA PRO A 28 8.19 13.04 4.96
C PRO A 28 7.01 13.95 5.32
N VAL A 29 6.38 14.56 4.32
CA VAL A 29 5.14 15.34 4.45
C VAL A 29 3.97 14.51 3.93
N SER A 30 2.94 14.33 4.76
CA SER A 30 1.70 13.65 4.34
C SER A 30 0.89 14.55 3.40
N VAL A 31 0.53 14.01 2.24
CA VAL A 31 -0.20 14.73 1.17
C VAL A 31 -1.67 14.32 1.17
N VAL A 32 -1.95 13.02 1.30
CA VAL A 32 -3.31 12.47 1.33
C VAL A 32 -3.38 11.38 2.38
N LYS A 33 -4.34 11.49 3.30
CA LYS A 33 -4.64 10.44 4.27
C LYS A 33 -6.15 10.28 4.38
N GLY A 34 -6.62 9.04 4.27
CA GLY A 34 -8.06 8.79 4.29
C GLY A 34 -8.41 7.31 4.42
N LEU A 35 -9.64 7.09 4.86
CA LEU A 35 -10.30 5.78 4.90
C LEU A 35 -11.47 5.83 3.91
N ILE A 36 -11.56 4.82 3.06
CA ILE A 36 -12.57 4.72 2.01
C ILE A 36 -13.24 3.36 2.13
N LEU A 37 -14.58 3.36 2.18
CA LEU A 37 -15.36 2.13 2.06
C LEU A 37 -15.57 1.85 0.56
N LEU A 38 -14.90 0.83 0.05
CA LEU A 38 -14.90 0.42 -1.37
C LEU A 38 -16.08 -0.45 -1.73
N ILE A 39 -16.35 -1.41 -0.86
CA ILE A 39 -17.35 -2.45 -1.05
C ILE A 39 -18.25 -2.33 0.17
N ASP A 40 -19.53 -2.16 -0.08
CA ASP A 40 -20.56 -2.19 0.94
C ASP A 40 -21.75 -2.91 0.33
N HIS A 41 -21.92 -4.17 0.69
CA HIS A 41 -23.00 -5.02 0.22
C HIS A 41 -23.69 -5.64 1.42
N SER A 42 -24.99 -5.41 1.54
CA SER A 42 -25.82 -6.01 2.57
C SER A 42 -27.05 -6.62 1.91
N GLN A 43 -27.32 -7.87 2.22
CA GLN A 43 -28.44 -8.61 1.64
C GLN A 43 -29.13 -9.47 2.68
N ASP A 44 -30.43 -9.20 2.87
CA ASP A 44 -31.34 -10.03 3.64
C ASP A 44 -32.05 -10.98 2.66
N ILE A 45 -31.85 -12.29 2.83
CA ILE A 45 -32.42 -13.34 2.00
C ILE A 45 -33.35 -14.20 2.84
N GLN A 46 -34.60 -14.30 2.40
CA GLN A 46 -35.52 -15.30 2.91
C GLN A 46 -35.28 -16.61 2.15
N LEU A 47 -34.78 -17.63 2.83
CA LEU A 47 -34.52 -18.93 2.21
C LEU A 47 -35.84 -19.66 1.95
N GLN A 48 -35.85 -20.56 0.95
CA GLN A 48 -37.01 -21.41 0.65
C GLN A 48 -37.42 -22.30 1.83
N SER A 49 -36.49 -22.57 2.76
CA SER A 49 -36.74 -23.27 4.02
C SER A 49 -37.53 -22.44 5.05
N GLY A 50 -37.76 -21.14 4.80
CA GLY A 50 -38.39 -20.23 5.76
C GLY A 50 -37.42 -19.59 6.76
N LEU A 51 -36.12 -19.87 6.66
CA LEU A 51 -35.07 -19.26 7.50
C LEU A 51 -34.64 -17.90 6.96
N LYS A 52 -34.20 -17.01 7.86
CA LYS A 52 -33.64 -15.70 7.48
C LYS A 52 -32.12 -15.84 7.35
N ALA A 53 -31.58 -15.57 6.18
CA ALA A 53 -30.15 -15.43 5.96
C ALA A 53 -29.78 -13.96 5.75
N ASN A 54 -28.69 -13.52 6.36
CA ASN A 54 -28.11 -12.21 6.13
C ASN A 54 -26.68 -12.39 5.62
N MET A 55 -26.33 -11.64 4.59
CA MET A 55 -25.01 -11.60 3.99
C MET A 55 -24.53 -10.16 3.94
N GLU A 56 -23.44 -9.87 4.63
CA GLU A 56 -22.79 -8.57 4.69
C GLU A 56 -21.36 -8.70 4.19
N ILE A 57 -20.98 -7.89 3.21
CA ILE A 57 -19.61 -7.79 2.71
C ILE A 57 -19.21 -6.32 2.74
N GLN A 58 -18.17 -6.03 3.51
CA GLN A 58 -17.56 -4.72 3.59
C GLN A 58 -16.09 -4.78 3.19
N GLY A 59 -15.66 -3.80 2.41
CA GLY A 59 -14.28 -3.64 1.97
C GLY A 59 -13.81 -2.24 2.28
N GLY A 60 -12.94 -2.09 3.27
CA GLY A 60 -12.28 -0.84 3.62
C GLY A 60 -10.90 -0.74 2.98
N LEU A 61 -10.52 0.47 2.57
CA LEU A 61 -9.19 0.80 2.10
C LEU A 61 -8.70 2.07 2.80
N ALA A 62 -7.53 1.99 3.41
CA ALA A 62 -6.80 3.10 3.99
C ALA A 62 -5.68 3.51 3.04
N ILE A 63 -5.56 4.81 2.76
CA ILE A 63 -4.48 5.39 1.95
C ILE A 63 -3.72 6.39 2.82
N ASP A 64 -2.40 6.31 2.78
CA ASP A 64 -1.49 7.32 3.31
C ASP A 64 -0.37 7.59 2.30
N ILE A 65 -0.46 8.72 1.60
CA ILE A 65 0.54 9.19 0.65
C ILE A 65 1.39 10.25 1.34
N SER A 66 2.69 10.03 1.33
CA SER A 66 3.68 10.97 1.83
C SER A 66 4.75 11.24 0.78
N GLY A 67 5.27 12.46 0.77
CA GLY A 67 6.35 12.88 -0.11
C GLY A 67 7.49 13.48 0.69
N SER A 68 8.73 13.18 0.32
CA SER A 68 9.91 13.90 0.78
C SER A 68 10.78 14.29 -0.41
N MET A 69 11.50 15.40 -0.27
CA MET A 69 12.41 15.91 -1.27
C MET A 69 13.67 16.43 -0.60
N GLU A 70 14.80 15.92 -1.05
CA GLU A 70 16.13 16.37 -0.68
C GLU A 70 16.76 17.04 -1.89
N PHE A 71 17.22 18.28 -1.73
CA PHE A 71 17.83 19.04 -2.80
C PHE A 71 19.16 19.62 -2.33
N SER A 72 20.23 19.35 -3.08
CA SER A 72 21.55 19.90 -2.79
C SER A 72 22.14 20.57 -4.02
N LEU A 73 22.27 21.90 -3.96
CA LEU A 73 23.00 22.68 -4.97
C LEU A 73 24.49 22.36 -4.99
N TRP A 74 25.06 22.01 -3.83
CA TRP A 74 26.49 21.73 -3.70
C TRP A 74 26.86 20.41 -4.38
N TYR A 75 26.11 19.35 -4.08
CA TYR A 75 26.29 18.03 -4.71
C TYR A 75 25.64 17.94 -6.09
N ARG A 76 24.88 18.98 -6.50
CA ARG A 76 24.15 19.04 -7.78
C ARG A 76 23.23 17.84 -7.97
N GLU A 77 22.56 17.46 -6.89
CA GLU A 77 21.70 16.28 -6.81
C GLU A 77 20.36 16.63 -6.18
N SER A 78 19.31 15.99 -6.69
CA SER A 78 17.96 16.07 -6.17
C SER A 78 17.40 14.67 -6.02
N LYS A 79 16.90 14.34 -4.83
CA LYS A 79 16.26 13.07 -4.54
C LYS A 79 14.84 13.31 -4.07
N THR A 80 13.90 12.68 -4.74
CA THR A 80 12.48 12.76 -4.39
C THR A 80 11.98 11.36 -4.07
N ARG A 81 11.19 11.26 -3.01
CA ARG A 81 10.57 10.00 -2.57
C ARG A 81 9.09 10.24 -2.38
N VAL A 82 8.27 9.44 -3.03
CA VAL A 82 6.82 9.41 -2.85
C VAL A 82 6.44 8.04 -2.35
N LYS A 83 6.05 7.96 -1.08
CA LYS A 83 5.67 6.71 -0.43
C LYS A 83 4.16 6.65 -0.32
N ASN A 84 3.57 5.68 -0.99
CA ASN A 84 2.16 5.35 -0.94
C ASN A 84 1.97 4.09 -0.09
N ARG A 85 1.30 4.21 1.05
CA ARG A 85 0.89 3.09 1.89
C ARG A 85 -0.60 2.87 1.73
N VAL A 86 -0.96 1.62 1.42
CA VAL A 86 -2.34 1.20 1.23
C VAL A 86 -2.61 0.01 2.13
N ALA A 87 -3.63 0.09 2.98
CA ALA A 87 -4.11 -1.06 3.74
C ALA A 87 -5.52 -1.40 3.29
N VAL A 88 -5.76 -2.67 2.98
CA VAL A 88 -7.06 -3.17 2.55
C VAL A 88 -7.56 -4.18 3.56
N VAL A 89 -8.82 -4.02 3.97
CA VAL A 89 -9.52 -4.96 4.84
C VAL A 89 -10.83 -5.33 4.18
N ILE A 90 -11.04 -6.62 3.97
CA ILE A 90 -12.30 -7.15 3.45
C ILE A 90 -12.89 -8.05 4.53
N THR A 91 -14.10 -7.74 4.98
CA THR A 91 -14.87 -8.53 5.91
C THR A 91 -16.11 -9.05 5.23
N SER A 92 -16.38 -10.34 5.39
CA SER A 92 -17.63 -10.97 4.97
C SER A 92 -18.24 -11.69 6.17
N ASP A 93 -19.48 -11.36 6.47
CA ASP A 93 -20.30 -12.04 7.46
C ASP A 93 -21.50 -12.66 6.75
N VAL A 94 -21.72 -13.95 7.02
CA VAL A 94 -22.88 -14.69 6.52
C VAL A 94 -23.51 -15.36 7.71
N THR A 95 -24.73 -14.97 8.05
CA THR A 95 -25.49 -15.54 9.15
C THR A 95 -26.80 -16.15 8.67
N VAL A 96 -27.17 -17.28 9.23
CA VAL A 96 -28.46 -17.92 9.04
C VAL A 96 -29.12 -18.03 10.40
N ASP A 97 -30.25 -17.35 10.56
CA ASP A 97 -30.99 -17.25 11.80
C ASP A 97 -32.26 -18.12 11.70
N ALA A 98 -32.38 -19.02 12.68
CA ALA A 98 -33.59 -19.74 13.00
C ALA A 98 -33.98 -19.39 14.44
N SER A 99 -35.27 -19.46 14.76
CA SER A 99 -35.78 -19.09 16.10
C SER A 99 -35.11 -19.82 17.28
N PHE A 100 -34.47 -20.97 17.04
CA PHE A 100 -33.79 -21.79 18.04
C PHE A 100 -32.27 -21.93 17.83
N VAL A 101 -31.75 -21.60 16.65
CA VAL A 101 -30.32 -21.74 16.32
C VAL A 101 -29.87 -20.67 15.34
N LYS A 102 -28.70 -20.08 15.60
CA LYS A 102 -28.03 -19.12 14.74
C LYS A 102 -26.67 -19.66 14.32
N ALA A 103 -26.48 -19.88 13.03
CA ALA A 103 -25.20 -20.26 12.47
C ALA A 103 -24.59 -19.08 11.71
N GLY A 104 -23.27 -18.91 11.80
CA GLY A 104 -22.59 -17.82 11.11
C GLY A 104 -21.17 -18.17 10.71
N VAL A 105 -20.73 -17.55 9.62
CA VAL A 105 -19.36 -17.59 9.13
C VAL A 105 -18.88 -16.18 8.89
N GLU A 106 -17.89 -15.77 9.66
CA GLU A 106 -17.18 -14.51 9.51
C GLU A 106 -15.82 -14.78 8.87
N SER A 107 -15.52 -14.09 7.78
CA SER A 107 -14.21 -14.12 7.13
C SER A 107 -13.64 -12.72 7.03
N ARG A 108 -12.35 -12.57 7.31
CA ARG A 108 -11.65 -11.29 7.28
C ARG A 108 -10.30 -11.46 6.59
N ALA A 109 -10.08 -10.72 5.53
CA ALA A 109 -8.82 -10.68 4.80
C ALA A 109 -8.22 -9.28 4.93
N GLU A 110 -6.97 -9.21 5.33
CA GLU A 110 -6.22 -7.97 5.52
C GLU A 110 -4.93 -8.02 4.73
N THR A 111 -4.59 -6.92 4.08
CA THR A 111 -3.30 -6.77 3.43
C THR A 111 -2.80 -5.33 3.53
N GLU A 112 -1.51 -5.19 3.81
CA GLU A 112 -0.82 -3.91 3.85
C GLU A 112 0.19 -3.87 2.72
N ALA A 113 -0.04 -3.01 1.73
CA ALA A 113 0.83 -2.82 0.58
C ALA A 113 1.51 -1.46 0.66
N GLY A 114 2.83 -1.44 0.41
CA GLY A 114 3.60 -0.21 0.25
C GLY A 114 4.13 -0.11 -1.17
N LEU A 115 4.00 1.06 -1.78
CA LEU A 115 4.66 1.38 -3.05
C LEU A 115 5.45 2.67 -2.87
N GLU A 116 6.72 2.64 -3.24
CA GLU A 116 7.64 3.76 -3.12
C GLU A 116 8.17 4.13 -4.50
N PHE A 117 7.93 5.37 -4.90
CA PHE A 117 8.50 5.95 -6.10
C PHE A 117 9.66 6.83 -5.72
N ILE A 118 10.84 6.52 -6.23
CA ILE A 118 12.08 7.27 -5.96
C ILE A 118 12.56 7.84 -7.27
N SER A 119 12.82 9.15 -7.30
CA SER A 119 13.49 9.79 -8.43
C SER A 119 14.74 10.50 -7.97
N THR A 120 15.87 10.08 -8.53
CA THR A 120 17.20 10.64 -8.29
C THR A 120 17.64 11.38 -9.55
N VAL A 121 17.99 12.65 -9.40
CA VAL A 121 18.39 13.52 -10.49
C VAL A 121 19.74 14.13 -10.18
N GLN A 122 20.73 13.91 -11.05
CA GLN A 122 22.02 14.58 -11.01
C GLN A 122 22.06 15.62 -12.13
N PHE A 123 22.13 16.90 -11.74
CA PHE A 123 22.09 18.05 -12.66
C PHE A 123 23.46 18.71 -12.82
N SER A 124 24.54 17.93 -12.65
CA SER A 124 25.92 18.42 -12.72
C SER A 124 26.37 18.77 -14.14
N GLN A 125 25.90 18.03 -15.16
CA GLN A 125 26.17 18.22 -16.58
C GLN A 125 24.89 17.97 -17.39
N TYR A 126 24.81 18.55 -18.60
CA TYR A 126 23.68 18.35 -19.51
C TYR A 126 24.04 17.29 -20.57
N PRO A 127 23.16 16.32 -20.90
CA PRO A 127 21.82 16.11 -20.34
C PRO A 127 21.86 15.60 -18.89
N PHE A 128 20.86 16.00 -18.08
CA PHE A 128 20.78 15.59 -16.68
C PHE A 128 20.57 14.07 -16.57
N LEU A 129 21.24 13.45 -15.61
CA LEU A 129 21.02 12.04 -15.30
C LEU A 129 19.78 11.91 -14.42
N VAL A 130 18.77 11.20 -14.90
CA VAL A 130 17.50 10.96 -14.20
C VAL A 130 17.31 9.46 -14.07
N CYS A 131 17.24 8.97 -12.84
CA CYS A 131 16.89 7.59 -12.52
C CYS A 131 15.59 7.57 -11.72
N MET A 132 14.61 6.82 -12.20
CA MET A 132 13.34 6.58 -11.55
C MET A 132 13.25 5.11 -11.12
N GLN A 133 12.77 4.87 -9.91
CA GLN A 133 12.57 3.53 -9.35
C GLN A 133 11.14 3.44 -8.81
N MET A 134 10.48 2.32 -9.08
CA MET A 134 9.18 1.99 -8.52
C MET A 134 9.31 0.69 -7.75
N ASP A 135 9.43 0.82 -6.42
CA ASP A 135 9.63 -0.31 -5.53
C ASP A 135 8.32 -0.68 -4.82
N LYS A 136 7.92 -1.94 -4.92
CA LYS A 136 6.78 -2.51 -4.21
C LYS A 136 7.31 -3.24 -2.98
N ALA A 137 6.98 -2.72 -1.80
CA ALA A 137 7.35 -3.32 -0.53
C ALA A 137 6.68 -4.69 -0.34
N GLU A 138 7.32 -5.51 0.48
CA GLU A 138 6.76 -6.78 0.93
C GLU A 138 5.47 -6.54 1.74
N ALA A 139 4.44 -7.33 1.45
CA ALA A 139 3.10 -7.11 1.96
C ALA A 139 2.58 -8.36 2.70
N PRO A 140 2.28 -8.29 4.00
CA PRO A 140 1.63 -9.39 4.70
C PRO A 140 0.17 -9.52 4.24
N LEU A 141 -0.28 -10.76 4.03
CA LEU A 141 -1.66 -11.13 3.76
C LEU A 141 -2.14 -12.03 4.91
N ARG A 142 -3.09 -11.50 5.69
CA ARG A 142 -3.69 -12.19 6.84
C ARG A 142 -5.13 -12.55 6.53
N GLN A 143 -5.49 -13.79 6.78
CA GLN A 143 -6.83 -14.32 6.59
C GLN A 143 -7.32 -14.93 7.90
N PHE A 144 -8.49 -14.50 8.36
CA PHE A 144 -9.17 -15.01 9.54
C PHE A 144 -10.52 -15.58 9.11
N GLU A 145 -10.86 -16.76 9.61
CA GLU A 145 -12.14 -17.42 9.38
C GLU A 145 -12.67 -17.88 10.73
N THR A 146 -13.86 -17.41 11.10
CA THR A 146 -14.55 -17.78 12.35
C THR A 146 -15.90 -18.36 11.98
N LYS A 147 -16.10 -19.64 12.30
CA LYS A 147 -17.38 -20.33 12.14
C LYS A 147 -17.99 -20.51 13.51
N TYR A 148 -19.27 -20.20 13.66
CA TYR A 148 -19.96 -20.39 14.92
C TYR A 148 -21.37 -20.90 14.73
N GLU A 149 -21.83 -21.65 15.74
CA GLU A 149 -23.19 -22.10 15.89
C GLU A 149 -23.62 -21.77 17.32
N ARG A 150 -24.66 -20.95 17.45
CA ARG A 150 -25.24 -20.55 18.74
C ARG A 150 -26.64 -21.11 18.83
N LEU A 151 -26.94 -21.85 19.89
CA LEU A 151 -28.30 -22.22 20.23
C LEU A 151 -28.91 -21.15 21.13
N SER A 152 -30.23 -21.03 21.15
CA SER A 152 -30.95 -20.10 22.04
C SER A 152 -30.65 -20.35 23.52
N THR A 153 -30.34 -21.59 23.88
CA THR A 153 -29.93 -22.02 25.23
C THR A 153 -28.83 -23.08 25.13
N GLY A 154 -27.69 -22.86 25.81
CA GLY A 154 -26.59 -23.84 25.89
C GLY A 154 -25.24 -23.32 25.40
N ARG A 155 -24.26 -24.24 25.27
CA ARG A 155 -22.90 -23.93 24.82
C ARG A 155 -22.82 -24.06 23.30
N GLY A 156 -22.52 -22.95 22.63
CA GLY A 156 -22.33 -22.93 21.17
C GLY A 156 -21.01 -23.56 20.71
N TYR A 157 -20.92 -23.83 19.42
CA TYR A 157 -19.69 -24.24 18.75
C TYR A 157 -19.00 -23.01 18.14
N VAL A 158 -17.69 -22.89 18.30
CA VAL A 158 -16.87 -21.84 17.64
C VAL A 158 -15.58 -22.47 17.14
N SER A 159 -15.28 -22.28 15.86
CA SER A 159 -14.04 -22.69 15.22
C SER A 159 -13.38 -21.49 14.59
N ARG A 160 -12.12 -21.23 14.96
CA ARG A 160 -11.34 -20.10 14.43
C ARG A 160 -10.11 -20.62 13.70
N ARG A 161 -9.92 -20.17 12.47
CA ARG A 161 -8.73 -20.44 11.65
C ARG A 161 -8.05 -19.12 11.30
N ARG A 162 -6.72 -19.15 11.30
CA ARG A 162 -5.87 -18.03 10.88
C ARG A 162 -4.86 -18.57 9.88
N LYS A 163 -4.71 -17.87 8.76
CA LYS A 163 -3.66 -18.10 7.78
C LYS A 163 -2.92 -16.79 7.53
N GLU A 164 -1.61 -16.85 7.51
CA GLU A 164 -0.74 -15.70 7.24
C GLU A 164 0.23 -16.11 6.15
N SER A 165 0.35 -15.25 5.14
CA SER A 165 1.25 -15.42 4.01
C SER A 165 1.89 -14.08 3.69
N LEU A 166 3.06 -14.12 3.08
CA LEU A 166 3.83 -12.94 2.77
C LEU A 166 3.93 -12.81 1.25
N VAL A 167 3.56 -11.66 0.72
CA VAL A 167 3.65 -11.34 -0.71
C VAL A 167 4.98 -10.64 -0.93
N ALA A 168 5.89 -11.27 -1.66
CA ALA A 168 7.22 -10.74 -1.91
C ALA A 168 7.18 -9.36 -2.57
N GLY A 169 8.09 -8.50 -2.10
CA GLY A 169 8.38 -7.22 -2.72
C GLY A 169 9.05 -7.38 -4.09
N CYS A 170 8.96 -6.36 -4.92
CA CYS A 170 9.62 -6.34 -6.23
C CYS A 170 9.75 -4.91 -6.75
N GLU A 171 10.85 -4.64 -7.45
CA GLU A 171 10.94 -3.43 -8.28
C GLU A 171 10.21 -3.66 -9.61
N LEU A 172 9.46 -2.64 -10.04
CA LEU A 172 8.72 -2.67 -11.29
C LEU A 172 9.55 -1.95 -12.37
N PRO A 173 9.87 -2.63 -13.49
CA PRO A 173 10.66 -2.03 -14.54
C PRO A 173 9.89 -0.89 -15.22
N LEU A 174 10.60 0.20 -15.50
CA LEU A 174 10.11 1.34 -16.28
C LEU A 174 10.62 1.21 -17.73
N HIS A 175 10.76 2.33 -18.43
CA HIS A 175 11.32 2.36 -19.78
C HIS A 175 12.81 1.96 -19.78
N GLN A 176 13.29 1.36 -20.89
CA GLN A 176 14.67 0.87 -21.01
C GLN A 176 15.71 2.00 -20.82
N GLU A 177 15.44 3.18 -21.37
CA GLU A 177 16.31 4.35 -21.20
C GLU A 177 16.48 4.74 -19.72
N ASN A 178 15.42 4.58 -18.91
CA ASN A 178 15.52 4.84 -17.47
C ASN A 178 16.45 3.82 -16.80
N SER A 179 16.41 2.55 -17.21
CA SER A 179 17.33 1.52 -16.71
C SER A 179 18.78 1.84 -17.06
N GLU A 180 19.05 2.31 -18.29
CA GLU A 180 20.39 2.74 -18.71
C GLU A 180 20.91 3.90 -17.86
N MET A 181 20.05 4.89 -17.58
CA MET A 181 20.39 6.03 -16.73
C MET A 181 20.61 5.60 -15.27
N CYS A 182 19.77 4.69 -14.75
CA CYS A 182 19.94 4.14 -13.40
C CYS A 182 21.25 3.36 -13.24
N ASN A 183 21.70 2.62 -14.27
CA ASN A 183 22.99 1.93 -14.24
C ASN A 183 24.18 2.92 -14.16
N VAL A 184 24.03 4.14 -14.67
CA VAL A 184 25.05 5.19 -14.55
C VAL A 184 25.01 5.86 -13.17
N VAL A 185 23.82 6.09 -12.63
CA VAL A 185 23.63 6.69 -11.29
C VAL A 185 24.07 5.73 -10.19
N PHE A 186 23.76 4.45 -10.34
CA PHE A 186 24.15 3.36 -9.45
C PHE A 186 25.08 2.40 -10.21
N PRO A 187 26.34 2.80 -10.45
CA PRO A 187 27.29 1.90 -11.09
C PRO A 187 27.45 0.66 -10.20
N PRO A 188 27.56 -0.54 -10.79
CA PRO A 188 27.86 -1.73 -10.02
C PRO A 188 29.16 -1.47 -9.25
N GLN A 189 29.09 -1.54 -7.92
CA GLN A 189 30.31 -1.64 -7.14
C GLN A 189 31.05 -2.87 -7.66
N PRO A 190 32.37 -2.80 -7.91
CA PRO A 190 33.11 -4.01 -8.20
C PRO A 190 32.82 -4.96 -7.04
N GLU A 191 32.24 -6.12 -7.36
CA GLU A 191 32.27 -7.26 -6.46
C GLU A 191 33.73 -7.33 -6.00
N SER A 192 33.97 -7.20 -4.70
CA SER A 192 35.28 -7.43 -4.13
C SER A 192 35.62 -8.89 -4.42
N ASP A 193 36.22 -9.12 -5.58
CA ASP A 193 36.76 -10.40 -5.99
C ASP A 193 37.75 -10.81 -4.92
N ASN A 194 37.37 -11.87 -4.23
CA ASN A 194 38.20 -12.58 -3.30
C ASN A 194 39.39 -13.16 -4.06
N SER A 195 40.55 -12.49 -4.03
CA SER A 195 41.79 -13.04 -4.59
C SER A 195 42.99 -12.84 -3.66
N GLY A 196 43.37 -13.93 -3.00
CA GLY A 196 44.78 -14.35 -2.92
C GLY A 196 45.68 -13.64 -1.90
N GLY A 197 45.75 -14.21 -0.70
CA GLY A 197 46.82 -13.95 0.27
C GLY A 197 47.23 -15.23 0.99
N TRP A 198 47.84 -16.18 0.26
CA TRP A 198 48.80 -17.09 0.87
C TRP A 198 50.14 -16.36 0.90
N PHE A 199 50.54 -15.90 2.08
CA PHE A 199 51.87 -15.95 2.69
C PHE A 199 51.78 -15.30 4.08
#